data_AF-A0A914ZLR5-F1
#
_entry.id   AF-A0A914ZLR5-F1
#
_cell.length_a   1.000
_cell.length_b   1.000
_cell.length_c   1.000
_cell.angle_alpha   90.00
_cell.angle_beta   90.00
_cell.angle_gamma   90.00
#
_symmetry.space_group_name_H-M   'P 1'
#
loop_
_entity.id
_entity.type
_entity.pdbx_description
1 polymer ?
#
loop_
_entity_poly.entity_id
_entity_poly.type
_entity_poly.pdbx_seq_one_letter_code
_entity_poly.pdbx_strand_id
1 'polypeptide(L)'
;MVQSKTVILFSRILFVNFDTLVYWILKMGIRQHGDGIDELKRLRFVSKCERTTSKKYGVRVAGMQYYDASNSMYQCVNKYYGESLSFLQMRNFLYEFFGSPPGSDRQKLLFKSFHDKLIQLHKALSKAEGCRLFSASLLVVYDGDPQLVLANDTDKGRVEICLVDFAHSTCQGMDDEVKYSGPDDGILRGIRTLINIFVNAL
;
A
#
# COMPACT_ATOMS: atom_id res chain seq x y z
N MET A 1 -7.13 -15.78 20.52
CA MET A 1 -6.93 -15.92 19.05
C MET A 1 -6.78 -14.58 18.30
N VAL A 2 -6.33 -13.50 18.94
CA VAL A 2 -6.21 -12.15 18.31
C VAL A 2 -4.75 -11.64 18.24
N GLN A 3 -3.80 -12.34 18.88
CA GLN A 3 -2.37 -11.96 18.86
C GLN A 3 -1.59 -12.43 17.62
N SER A 4 -2.21 -13.12 16.66
CA SER A 4 -1.45 -13.90 15.66
C SER A 4 -1.35 -13.29 14.26
N LYS A 5 -1.96 -12.14 13.95
CA LYS A 5 -1.93 -11.60 12.57
C LYS A 5 -0.78 -10.61 12.30
N THR A 6 -0.29 -9.90 13.32
CA THR A 6 0.82 -8.94 13.17
C THR A 6 2.19 -9.64 13.10
N VAL A 7 2.37 -10.76 13.82
CA VAL A 7 3.67 -11.46 13.91
C VAL A 7 4.04 -12.24 12.63
N ILE A 8 3.04 -12.78 11.92
CA ILE A 8 3.26 -13.56 10.68
C ILE A 8 3.70 -12.67 9.50
N LEU A 9 3.32 -11.39 9.54
CA LEU A 9 3.61 -10.45 8.46
C LEU A 9 5.03 -9.88 8.56
N PHE A 10 5.51 -9.70 9.79
CA PHE A 10 6.91 -9.36 10.06
C PHE A 10 7.85 -10.48 9.64
N SER A 11 7.50 -11.76 9.85
CA SER A 11 8.44 -12.85 9.58
C SER A 11 8.87 -12.92 8.11
N ARG A 12 7.99 -12.68 7.13
CA ARG A 12 8.34 -12.78 5.71
C ARG A 12 9.12 -11.57 5.16
N ILE A 13 8.89 -10.38 5.71
CA ILE A 13 9.64 -9.16 5.40
C ILE A 13 11.03 -9.20 6.06
N LEU A 14 11.14 -9.80 7.26
CA LEU A 14 12.42 -9.97 7.97
C LEU A 14 13.36 -11.00 7.35
N PHE A 15 12.89 -11.89 6.46
CA PHE A 15 13.76 -12.82 5.72
C PHE A 15 14.44 -12.19 4.50
N VAL A 16 14.03 -10.98 4.11
CA VAL A 16 14.73 -10.19 3.10
C VAL A 16 15.65 -9.23 3.82
N ASN A 17 16.96 -9.46 3.71
CA ASN A 17 17.95 -8.49 4.21
C ASN A 17 17.88 -7.24 3.32
N PHE A 18 17.39 -6.15 3.87
CA PHE A 18 17.44 -4.83 3.25
C PHE A 18 18.65 -4.08 3.77
N ASP A 19 19.57 -3.73 2.89
CA ASP A 19 20.74 -2.90 3.17
C ASP A 19 20.29 -1.45 3.46
N THR A 20 19.27 -0.95 2.74
CA THR A 20 18.61 0.33 3.03
C THR A 20 17.08 0.19 2.97
N LEU A 21 16.42 -0.09 4.09
CA LEU A 21 14.96 -0.30 4.09
C LEU A 21 14.18 0.98 3.74
N VAL A 22 13.42 0.93 2.65
CA VAL A 22 12.39 1.93 2.30
C VAL A 22 11.02 1.28 2.42
N TYR A 23 10.07 1.97 3.07
CA TYR A 23 8.69 1.48 3.16
C TYR A 23 7.64 2.56 2.96
N TRP A 24 6.52 2.17 2.36
CA TRP A 24 5.33 3.00 2.18
C TRP A 24 4.11 2.32 2.77
N ILE A 25 3.26 3.12 3.39
CA ILE A 25 1.96 2.69 3.89
C ILE A 25 0.89 3.44 3.11
N LEU A 26 0.14 2.71 2.29
CA LEU A 26 -0.97 3.24 1.51
C LEU A 26 -2.28 2.80 2.14
N LYS A 27 -3.14 3.75 2.52
CA LYS A 27 -4.49 3.41 2.99
C LYS A 27 -5.37 3.10 1.80
N MET A 28 -6.01 1.94 1.83
CA MET A 28 -6.79 1.42 0.71
C MET A 28 -8.29 1.55 0.95
N GLY A 29 -9.06 1.50 -0.14
CA GLY A 29 -10.52 1.54 -0.11
C GLY A 29 -11.13 2.93 -0.19
N ILE A 30 -12.34 2.99 -0.75
CA ILE A 30 -13.20 4.20 -0.78
C ILE A 30 -14.02 4.38 0.51
N ARG A 31 -14.07 3.33 1.34
CA ARG A 31 -14.71 3.27 2.65
C ARG A 31 -13.71 2.69 3.64
N GLN A 32 -13.55 3.31 4.79
CA GLN A 32 -12.52 2.95 5.79
C GLN A 32 -13.08 2.69 7.17
N HIS A 33 -14.33 2.26 7.20
CA HIS A 33 -15.12 2.21 8.41
C HIS A 33 -15.99 0.96 8.35
N GLY A 34 -16.00 0.16 9.42
CA GLY A 34 -16.85 -1.02 9.54
C GLY A 34 -18.33 -0.64 9.66
N ASP A 35 -19.19 -1.65 9.81
CA ASP A 35 -20.64 -1.45 9.94
C ASP A 35 -21.05 -1.09 11.38
N GLY A 36 -20.47 -1.76 12.39
CA GLY A 36 -20.82 -1.57 13.81
C GLY A 36 -20.04 -0.47 14.55
N ILE A 37 -19.55 0.56 13.85
CA ILE A 37 -18.78 1.63 14.50
C ILE A 37 -19.69 2.77 14.97
N ASP A 38 -19.28 3.47 16.03
CA ASP A 38 -20.04 4.63 16.52
C ASP A 38 -20.12 5.77 15.49
N GLU A 39 -21.22 6.52 15.54
CA GLU A 39 -21.54 7.54 14.53
C GLU A 39 -20.47 8.63 14.44
N LEU A 40 -19.91 9.07 15.57
CA LEU A 40 -18.86 10.10 15.58
C LEU A 40 -17.57 9.59 14.91
N LYS A 41 -17.15 8.35 15.18
CA LYS A 41 -16.01 7.73 14.47
C LYS A 41 -16.33 7.50 13.00
N ARG A 42 -17.56 7.09 12.66
CA ARG A 42 -18.01 6.91 11.27
C ARG A 42 -17.87 8.20 10.48
N LEU A 43 -18.39 9.31 11.02
CA LEU A 43 -18.29 10.64 10.41
C LEU A 43 -16.83 11.07 10.22
N ARG A 44 -15.94 10.77 11.16
CA ARG A 44 -14.50 11.05 11.02
C ARG A 44 -13.86 10.27 9.87
N PHE A 45 -14.20 8.99 9.71
CA PHE A 45 -13.71 8.19 8.57
C PHE A 45 -14.27 8.70 7.24
N VAL A 46 -15.57 9.00 7.19
CA VAL A 46 -16.24 9.52 5.99
C VAL A 46 -15.60 10.85 5.56
N SER A 47 -15.52 11.82 6.48
CA SER A 47 -14.90 13.13 6.23
C SER A 47 -13.46 13.00 5.74
N LYS A 48 -12.68 12.07 6.34
CA LYS A 48 -11.30 11.79 5.88
C LYS A 48 -11.27 11.21 4.47
N CYS A 49 -12.13 10.25 4.14
CA CYS A 49 -12.20 9.71 2.79
C CYS A 49 -12.54 10.80 1.78
N GLU A 50 -13.54 11.64 2.09
CA GLU A 50 -14.04 12.70 1.21
C GLU A 50 -12.99 13.75 0.89
N ARG A 51 -12.21 14.19 1.88
CA ARG A 51 -11.19 15.23 1.69
C ARG A 51 -9.85 14.73 1.14
N THR A 52 -9.71 13.43 0.88
CA THR A 52 -8.46 12.83 0.41
C THR A 52 -8.66 12.12 -0.92
N THR A 53 -7.57 11.62 -1.51
CA THR A 53 -7.61 10.79 -2.72
C THR A 53 -8.39 9.48 -2.52
N SER A 54 -8.63 9.04 -1.28
CA SER A 54 -9.31 7.77 -0.99
C SER A 54 -10.72 7.69 -1.57
N LYS A 55 -11.56 8.73 -1.47
CA LYS A 55 -12.96 8.64 -1.95
C LYS A 55 -13.05 8.38 -3.46
N LYS A 56 -12.22 9.06 -4.26
CA LYS A 56 -12.26 8.98 -5.72
C LYS A 56 -11.42 7.83 -6.27
N TYR A 57 -10.24 7.62 -5.69
CA TYR A 57 -9.20 6.73 -6.22
C TYR A 57 -8.99 5.45 -5.41
N GLY A 58 -9.61 5.33 -4.23
CA GLY A 58 -9.50 4.13 -3.39
C GLY A 58 -8.12 3.95 -2.76
N VAL A 59 -7.25 4.96 -2.80
CA VAL A 59 -5.90 4.91 -2.22
C VAL A 59 -5.46 6.31 -1.77
N ARG A 60 -4.73 6.39 -0.66
CA ARG A 60 -3.94 7.58 -0.26
C ARG A 60 -2.66 7.19 0.46
N VAL A 61 -1.67 8.08 0.49
CA VAL A 61 -0.46 7.92 1.32
C VAL A 61 -0.82 8.14 2.78
N ALA A 62 -0.45 7.21 3.65
CA ALA A 62 -0.67 7.29 5.09
C ALA A 62 0.64 7.40 5.88
N GLY A 63 1.75 6.97 5.29
CA GLY A 63 3.07 7.17 5.85
C GLY A 63 4.13 6.60 4.92
N MET A 64 5.36 7.03 5.12
CA MET A 64 6.51 6.50 4.40
C MET A 64 7.79 6.79 5.15
N GLN A 65 8.79 5.92 4.98
CA GLN A 65 10.17 6.15 5.39
C GLN A 65 11.11 5.80 4.23
N TYR A 66 12.13 6.62 4.04
CA TYR A 66 13.19 6.41 3.06
C TYR A 66 14.52 6.97 3.58
N TYR A 67 15.63 6.47 3.05
CA TYR A 67 16.95 7.00 3.36
C TYR A 67 17.31 8.11 2.39
N ASP A 68 17.63 9.29 2.90
CA ASP A 68 18.14 10.41 2.12
C ASP A 68 19.67 10.40 2.17
N ALA A 69 20.30 9.95 1.09
CA ALA A 69 21.75 9.89 0.98
C ALA A 69 22.43 11.26 1.08
N SER A 70 21.75 12.34 0.66
CA SER A 70 22.31 13.70 0.68
C SER A 70 22.50 14.19 2.12
N ASN A 71 21.55 13.85 2.99
CA ASN A 71 21.55 14.22 4.40
C ASN A 71 22.01 13.08 5.33
N SER A 72 22.35 11.91 4.77
CA SER A 72 22.75 10.70 5.49
C SER A 72 21.81 10.33 6.64
N MET A 73 20.49 10.48 6.42
CA MET A 73 19.50 10.24 7.45
C MET A 73 18.18 9.70 6.89
N TYR A 74 17.44 8.99 7.73
CA TYR A 74 16.09 8.58 7.40
C TYR A 74 15.13 9.76 7.46
N GLN A 75 14.32 9.88 6.42
CA GLN A 75 13.24 10.82 6.31
C GLN A 75 11.91 10.10 6.42
N CYS A 76 10.97 10.73 7.13
CA CYS A 76 9.65 10.18 7.37
C CYS A 76 8.59 11.13 6.87
N VAL A 77 7.71 10.63 6.00
CA VAL A 77 6.52 11.36 5.58
C VAL A 77 5.36 10.91 6.44
N ASN A 78 4.78 11.87 7.17
CA ASN A 78 3.68 11.60 8.08
C ASN A 78 2.32 11.59 7.35
N LYS A 79 1.30 11.10 8.05
CA LYS A 79 -0.08 11.00 7.54
C LYS A 79 -0.68 12.34 7.13
N TYR A 80 -0.32 13.44 7.78
CA TYR A 80 -0.92 14.74 7.51
C TYR A 80 -0.47 15.29 6.16
N TYR A 81 0.81 15.09 5.84
CA TYR A 81 1.32 15.39 4.50
C TYR A 81 0.61 14.54 3.45
N GLY A 82 0.54 13.22 3.63
CA GLY A 82 -0.15 12.32 2.70
C GLY A 82 -1.64 12.64 2.51
N GLU A 83 -2.32 13.08 3.56
CA GLU A 83 -3.72 13.53 3.50
C GLU A 83 -3.91 14.85 2.75
N SER A 84 -2.87 15.69 2.62
CA SER A 84 -2.93 16.97 1.90
C SER A 84 -2.67 16.85 0.40
N LEU A 85 -2.19 15.70 -0.07
CA LEU A 85 -1.81 15.51 -1.48
C LEU A 85 -3.04 15.42 -2.39
N SER A 86 -3.02 16.19 -3.47
CA SER A 86 -3.87 15.92 -4.64
C SER A 86 -3.46 14.61 -5.32
N PHE A 87 -4.30 14.09 -6.21
CA PHE A 87 -3.97 12.86 -6.95
C PHE A 87 -2.68 12.98 -7.77
N LEU A 88 -2.48 14.12 -8.44
CA LEU A 88 -1.28 14.37 -9.23
C LEU A 88 -0.03 14.42 -8.35
N GLN A 89 -0.10 15.13 -7.23
CA GLN A 89 1.01 15.21 -6.27
C GLN A 89 1.31 13.84 -5.67
N MET A 90 0.28 13.08 -5.27
CA MET A 90 0.44 11.70 -4.79
C MET A 90 1.12 10.81 -5.83
N ARG A 91 0.71 10.90 -7.09
CA ARG A 91 1.33 10.12 -8.18
C ARG A 91 2.81 10.46 -8.36
N ASN A 92 3.12 11.75 -8.47
CA ASN A 92 4.51 12.19 -8.67
C ASN A 92 5.38 11.81 -7.47
N PHE A 93 4.84 12.00 -6.28
CA PHE A 93 5.46 11.56 -5.03
C PHE A 93 5.79 10.06 -5.09
N LEU A 94 4.84 9.17 -5.44
CA LEU A 94 5.13 7.74 -5.57
C LEU A 94 6.23 7.40 -6.59
N TYR A 95 6.43 8.20 -7.65
CA TYR A 95 7.54 7.98 -8.59
C TYR A 95 8.89 8.39 -8.02
N GLU A 96 8.95 9.57 -7.40
CA GLU A 96 10.16 10.10 -6.76
C GLU A 96 10.67 9.13 -5.70
N PHE A 97 9.77 8.52 -4.94
CA PHE A 97 10.12 7.70 -3.80
C PHE A 97 10.61 6.29 -4.09
N PHE A 98 10.63 5.83 -5.35
CA PHE A 98 11.43 4.67 -5.74
C PHE A 98 12.94 5.02 -5.87
N GLY A 99 13.31 6.26 -5.56
CA GLY A 99 14.68 6.66 -5.23
C GLY A 99 15.68 6.43 -6.36
N SER A 100 15.22 6.53 -7.60
CA SER A 100 16.00 6.20 -8.80
C SER A 100 15.86 7.30 -9.84
N PRO A 101 16.94 7.67 -10.56
CA PRO A 101 16.85 8.64 -11.64
C PRO A 101 15.77 8.24 -12.65
N PRO A 102 14.94 9.20 -13.12
CA PRO A 102 13.93 8.92 -14.13
C PRO A 102 14.51 8.20 -15.35
N GLY A 103 13.90 7.09 -15.73
CA GLY A 103 14.30 6.28 -16.90
C GLY A 103 15.46 5.30 -16.66
N SER A 104 16.05 5.28 -15.45
CA SER A 104 17.10 4.30 -15.10
C SER A 104 16.57 2.86 -15.08
N ASP A 105 17.45 1.90 -15.35
CA ASP A 105 17.09 0.47 -15.34
C ASP A 105 16.59 0.01 -13.97
N ARG A 106 17.14 0.57 -12.89
CA ARG A 106 16.65 0.34 -11.52
C ARG A 106 15.21 0.79 -11.35
N GLN A 107 14.87 1.99 -11.82
CA GLN A 107 13.49 2.49 -11.72
C GLN A 107 12.53 1.57 -12.46
N LYS A 108 12.87 1.19 -13.71
CA LYS A 108 12.06 0.28 -14.52
C LYS A 108 11.88 -1.08 -13.83
N LEU A 109 12.95 -1.63 -13.26
CA LEU A 109 12.93 -2.90 -12.53
C LEU A 109 11.99 -2.84 -11.31
N LEU A 110 12.13 -1.79 -10.48
CA LEU A 110 11.30 -1.60 -9.29
C LEU A 110 9.83 -1.38 -9.66
N PHE A 111 9.55 -0.54 -10.66
CA PHE A 111 8.20 -0.29 -11.16
C PHE A 111 7.58 -1.58 -11.70
N LYS A 112 8.33 -2.36 -12.46
CA LYS A 112 7.86 -3.63 -13.02
C LYS A 112 7.57 -4.63 -11.91
N SER A 113 8.48 -4.78 -10.95
CA SER A 113 8.33 -5.65 -9.78
C SER A 113 7.07 -5.31 -8.99
N PHE A 114 6.86 -4.01 -8.70
CA PHE A 114 5.68 -3.54 -7.98
C PHE A 114 4.39 -3.77 -8.77
N HIS A 115 4.39 -3.42 -10.06
CA HIS A 115 3.26 -3.58 -10.95
C HIS A 115 2.82 -5.05 -11.06
N ASP A 116 3.75 -5.98 -11.29
CA ASP A 116 3.46 -7.41 -11.39
C ASP A 116 2.84 -7.95 -10.09
N LYS A 117 3.29 -7.47 -8.92
CA LYS A 117 2.72 -7.86 -7.63
C LYS A 117 1.34 -7.26 -7.40
N LEU A 118 1.08 -6.02 -7.83
CA LEU A 118 -0.26 -5.43 -7.79
C LEU A 118 -1.25 -6.23 -8.66
N ILE A 119 -0.83 -6.70 -9.84
CA ILE A 119 -1.65 -7.57 -10.70
C ILE A 119 -1.98 -8.89 -10.00
N GLN A 120 -0.99 -9.51 -9.34
CA GLN A 120 -1.21 -10.75 -8.58
C GLN A 120 -2.18 -10.51 -7.40
N LEU A 121 -1.97 -9.43 -6.65
CA LEU A 121 -2.84 -9.05 -5.54
C LEU A 121 -4.27 -8.77 -6.00
N HIS A 122 -4.44 -8.04 -7.12
CA HIS A 122 -5.74 -7.79 -7.72
C HIS A 122 -6.46 -9.11 -8.05
N LYS A 123 -5.77 -10.04 -8.74
CA LYS A 123 -6.33 -11.35 -9.09
C LYS A 123 -6.76 -12.16 -7.87
N ALA A 124 -5.99 -12.11 -6.78
CA ALA A 124 -6.32 -12.80 -5.55
C ALA A 124 -7.57 -12.18 -4.88
N LEU A 125 -7.62 -10.86 -4.76
CA LEU A 125 -8.73 -10.16 -4.10
C LEU A 125 -10.02 -10.18 -4.93
N SER A 126 -9.94 -10.23 -6.26
CA SER A 126 -11.12 -10.41 -7.12
C SER A 126 -11.83 -11.75 -6.89
N LYS A 127 -11.16 -12.73 -6.26
CA LYS A 127 -11.72 -14.03 -5.89
C LYS A 127 -12.07 -14.13 -4.41
N ALA A 128 -11.78 -13.09 -3.61
CA ALA A 128 -12.05 -13.06 -2.19
C ALA A 128 -13.53 -12.71 -1.92
N GLU A 129 -14.38 -13.72 -2.05
CA GLU A 129 -15.82 -13.60 -1.93
C GLU A 129 -16.25 -13.19 -0.51
N GLY A 130 -17.16 -12.22 -0.43
CA GLY A 130 -17.80 -11.82 0.83
C GLY A 130 -16.87 -11.16 1.86
N CYS A 131 -15.64 -10.81 1.47
CA CYS A 131 -14.71 -10.05 2.29
C CYS A 131 -14.83 -8.55 2.02
N ARG A 132 -14.72 -7.74 3.08
CA ARG A 132 -14.52 -6.28 3.03
C ARG A 132 -13.36 -5.91 3.93
N LEU A 133 -12.34 -5.29 3.34
CA LEU A 133 -11.06 -4.98 3.98
C LEU A 133 -11.02 -3.50 4.38
N PHE A 134 -12.00 -3.07 5.19
CA PHE A 134 -12.12 -1.66 5.55
C PHE A 134 -10.90 -1.17 6.31
N SER A 135 -10.40 0.01 5.92
CA SER A 135 -9.25 0.68 6.54
C SER A 135 -7.93 -0.10 6.45
N ALA A 136 -7.87 -1.17 5.67
CA ALA A 136 -6.64 -1.90 5.41
C ALA A 136 -5.60 -1.01 4.73
N SER A 137 -4.33 -1.33 4.96
CA SER A 137 -3.21 -0.67 4.32
C SER A 137 -2.49 -1.63 3.39
N LEU A 138 -1.98 -1.13 2.26
CA LEU A 138 -0.95 -1.80 1.49
C LEU A 138 0.41 -1.29 1.97
N LEU A 139 1.16 -2.18 2.60
CA LEU A 139 2.57 -1.99 2.92
C LEU A 139 3.39 -2.33 1.67
N VAL A 140 4.25 -1.42 1.25
CA VAL A 140 5.21 -1.62 0.16
C VAL A 140 6.59 -1.46 0.76
N VAL A 141 7.50 -2.40 0.52
CA VAL A 141 8.88 -2.33 0.98
C VAL A 141 9.83 -2.70 -0.14
N TYR A 142 10.99 -2.06 -0.18
CA TYR A 142 12.04 -2.39 -1.13
C TYR A 142 13.39 -1.89 -0.61
N ASP A 143 14.49 -2.35 -1.23
CA ASP A 143 15.82 -1.87 -0.88
C ASP A 143 16.17 -0.56 -1.59
N GLY A 144 16.40 0.48 -0.80
CA GLY A 144 16.78 1.82 -1.21
C GLY A 144 18.20 1.94 -1.74
N ASP A 145 19.08 0.95 -1.54
CA ASP A 145 20.46 1.02 -1.99
C ASP A 145 20.53 0.99 -3.55
N PRO A 146 21.05 2.06 -4.19
CA PRO A 146 21.17 2.12 -5.64
C PRO A 146 22.19 1.12 -6.21
N GLN A 147 23.13 0.61 -5.41
CA GLN A 147 24.19 -0.30 -5.86
C GLN A 147 23.71 -1.74 -6.08
N LEU A 148 22.56 -2.10 -5.50
CA LEU A 148 22.07 -3.49 -5.53
C LEU A 148 21.58 -3.98 -6.89
N VAL A 149 21.33 -3.08 -7.84
CA VAL A 149 20.95 -3.46 -9.22
C VAL A 149 22.16 -3.95 -10.04
N LEU A 150 23.38 -3.62 -9.63
CA LEU A 150 24.60 -3.98 -10.35
C LEU A 150 25.08 -5.41 -10.05
N ALA A 151 24.58 -6.06 -9.00
CA ALA A 151 25.11 -7.33 -8.51
C ALA A 151 24.60 -8.59 -9.25
N ASN A 152 23.80 -8.45 -10.33
CA ASN A 152 23.06 -9.56 -10.97
C ASN A 152 22.20 -10.40 -10.01
N ASP A 153 21.92 -9.86 -8.82
CA ASP A 153 21.16 -10.53 -7.78
C ASP A 153 19.68 -10.23 -7.98
N THR A 154 19.01 -11.13 -8.71
CA THR A 154 17.58 -11.01 -9.04
C THR A 154 16.65 -10.97 -7.83
N ASP A 155 17.15 -11.25 -6.62
CA ASP A 155 16.41 -11.12 -5.35
C ASP A 155 16.45 -9.68 -4.78
N LYS A 156 17.51 -8.89 -5.05
CA LYS A 156 17.72 -7.58 -4.38
C LYS A 156 17.04 -6.38 -5.04
N GLY A 157 16.53 -6.51 -6.27
CA GLY A 157 15.71 -5.50 -6.95
C GLY A 157 14.21 -5.64 -6.71
N ARG A 158 13.78 -6.42 -5.70
CA ARG A 158 12.38 -6.80 -5.51
C ARG A 158 11.66 -5.83 -4.59
N VAL A 159 10.51 -5.38 -5.07
CA VAL A 159 9.51 -4.70 -4.23
C VAL A 159 8.68 -5.79 -3.57
N GLU A 160 8.55 -5.81 -2.26
CA GLU A 160 7.58 -6.64 -1.54
C GLU A 160 6.33 -5.83 -1.20
N ILE A 161 5.16 -6.46 -1.31
CA ILE A 161 3.88 -5.82 -0.96
C ILE A 161 3.07 -6.73 -0.04
N CYS A 162 2.38 -6.13 0.91
CA CYS A 162 1.53 -6.89 1.83
C CYS A 162 0.33 -6.07 2.29
N LEU A 163 -0.83 -6.70 2.41
CA LEU A 163 -1.98 -6.07 3.05
C LEU A 163 -1.90 -6.23 4.56
N VAL A 164 -2.14 -5.14 5.28
CA VAL A 164 -2.08 -5.05 6.74
C VAL A 164 -3.30 -4.30 7.29
N ASP A 165 -3.41 -4.21 8.62
CA ASP A 165 -4.46 -3.49 9.35
C ASP A 165 -5.89 -4.04 9.13
N PHE A 166 -6.10 -5.34 9.38
CA PHE A 166 -7.41 -5.99 9.20
C PHE A 166 -8.40 -5.79 10.36
N ALA A 167 -8.16 -4.84 11.26
CA ALA A 167 -8.96 -4.67 12.49
C ALA A 167 -10.43 -4.29 12.24
N HIS A 168 -10.74 -3.72 11.08
CA HIS A 168 -12.10 -3.39 10.66
C HIS A 168 -12.57 -4.23 9.48
N SER A 169 -11.84 -5.29 9.15
CA SER A 169 -12.19 -6.17 8.03
C SER A 169 -13.23 -7.20 8.46
N THR A 170 -14.14 -7.53 7.55
CA THR A 170 -15.14 -8.60 7.69
C THR A 170 -14.99 -9.58 6.53
N CYS A 171 -15.30 -10.84 6.75
CA CYS A 171 -15.32 -11.87 5.72
C CYS A 171 -16.41 -12.91 5.99
N GLN A 172 -16.85 -13.58 4.93
CA GLN A 172 -17.72 -14.75 5.08
C GLN A 172 -17.05 -15.79 5.99
N GLY A 173 -17.82 -16.30 6.97
CA GLY A 173 -17.32 -17.22 7.99
C GLY A 173 -16.79 -16.54 9.27
N MET A 174 -16.71 -15.21 9.32
CA MET A 174 -16.54 -14.46 10.56
C MET A 174 -17.92 -14.16 11.18
N ASP A 175 -17.96 -13.96 12.50
CA ASP A 175 -19.18 -13.67 13.26
C ASP A 175 -19.58 -12.17 13.21
N ASP A 176 -19.55 -11.60 12.01
CA ASP A 176 -19.98 -10.21 11.78
C ASP A 176 -21.49 -10.15 11.50
N GLU A 177 -22.16 -9.12 12.01
CA GLU A 177 -23.61 -8.91 11.82
C GLU A 177 -23.98 -8.72 10.34
N VAL A 178 -23.14 -8.00 9.60
CA VAL A 178 -23.36 -7.71 8.18
C VAL A 178 -22.60 -8.71 7.33
N LYS A 179 -23.31 -9.40 6.44
CA LYS A 179 -22.72 -10.30 5.44
C LYS A 179 -22.68 -9.61 4.08
N TYR A 180 -21.55 -9.75 3.40
CA TYR A 180 -21.34 -9.23 2.06
C TYR A 180 -21.26 -10.37 1.05
N SER A 181 -21.60 -10.06 -0.20
CA SER A 181 -21.35 -10.90 -1.38
C SER A 181 -20.46 -10.17 -2.37
N GLY A 182 -19.82 -10.92 -3.26
CA GLY A 182 -18.85 -10.41 -4.23
C GLY A 182 -17.54 -9.94 -3.60
N PRO A 183 -16.58 -9.53 -4.44
CA PRO A 183 -15.31 -9.00 -4.00
C PRO A 183 -15.43 -7.57 -3.43
N ASP A 184 -14.39 -7.11 -2.73
CA ASP A 184 -14.32 -5.74 -2.24
C ASP A 184 -13.96 -4.75 -3.36
N ASP A 185 -14.97 -4.11 -3.96
CA ASP A 185 -14.78 -3.11 -5.01
C ASP A 185 -13.97 -1.89 -4.56
N GLY A 186 -14.01 -1.55 -3.27
CA GLY A 186 -13.31 -0.41 -2.71
C GLY A 186 -11.80 -0.63 -2.76
N ILE A 187 -11.33 -1.77 -2.25
CA ILE A 187 -9.90 -2.10 -2.29
C ILE A 187 -9.43 -2.34 -3.73
N LEU A 188 -10.25 -3.02 -4.54
CA LEU A 188 -9.94 -3.27 -5.96
C LEU A 188 -9.81 -1.97 -6.75
N ARG A 189 -10.58 -0.93 -6.42
CA ARG A 189 -10.40 0.41 -7.03
C ARG A 189 -9.06 1.03 -6.68
N GLY A 190 -8.62 0.92 -5.43
CA GLY A 190 -7.29 1.39 -5.01
C GLY A 190 -6.17 0.68 -5.75
N ILE A 191 -6.24 -0.64 -5.85
CA ILE A 191 -5.23 -1.44 -6.56
C ILE A 191 -5.22 -1.14 -8.05
N ARG A 192 -6.39 -1.06 -8.71
CA ARG A 192 -6.49 -0.64 -10.12
C ARG A 192 -5.89 0.74 -10.35
N THR A 193 -6.09 1.67 -9.41
CA THR A 193 -5.47 2.99 -9.50
C THR A 193 -3.95 2.90 -9.46
N LEU A 194 -3.38 2.11 -8.55
CA LEU A 194 -1.92 1.91 -8.49
C LEU A 194 -1.38 1.21 -9.75
N ILE A 195 -2.06 0.18 -10.25
CA ILE A 195 -1.72 -0.47 -11.53
C ILE A 195 -1.66 0.57 -12.65
N ASN A 196 -2.69 1.41 -12.77
CA ASN A 196 -2.75 2.45 -13.80
C ASN A 196 -1.68 3.54 -13.63
N ILE A 197 -1.27 3.84 -12.40
CA ILE A 197 -0.15 4.75 -12.15
C ILE A 197 1.13 4.12 -12.73
N PHE A 198 1.44 2.89 -12.34
CA PHE A 198 2.74 2.29 -12.67
C PHE A 198 2.83 1.69 -14.08
N VAL A 199 1.72 1.32 -14.72
CA VAL A 199 1.73 0.84 -16.12
C VAL A 199 2.16 1.94 -17.10
N ASN A 200 1.80 3.19 -16.82
CA ASN A 200 2.16 4.35 -17.65
C ASN A 200 3.62 4.79 -17.45
N ALA A 201 4.34 4.14 -16.54
CA ALA A 201 5.72 4.46 -16.19
C ALA A 201 6.70 3.33 -16.56
N LEU A 202 6.20 2.24 -17.15
CA LEU A 202 6.96 1.14 -17.75
C LEU A 202 7.23 1.44 -19.22
#